data_AF-A0A951VWG6-F1
#
_entry.id   AF-A0A951VWG6-F1
#
_cell.length_a   1.000
_cell.length_b   1.000
_cell.length_c   1.000
_cell.angle_alpha   90.00
_cell.angle_beta   90.00
_cell.angle_gamma   90.00
#
_symmetry.space_group_name_H-M   'P 1'
#
loop_
_entity.id
_entity.type
_entity.pdbx_description
1 polymer ?
#
loop_
_entity_poly.entity_id
_entity_poly.type
_entity_poly.pdbx_seq_one_letter_code
_entity_poly.pdbx_strand_id
1 'polypeptide(L)'
;MNSNSSPKDLTKDLNLSQAEIIELLQRLKTECEKAILSGYEDAQISGLCHEGALEMAVGRLRSLKPEQLIAKWQTESYSQPTNSN
;
A
#
# COMPACT_ATOMS: atom_id res chain seq x y z
N MET A 1 13.94 29.62 -13.45
CA MET A 1 13.98 28.97 -12.12
C MET A 1 12.73 29.41 -11.37
N ASN A 2 11.70 28.58 -11.32
CA ASN A 2 10.55 28.83 -10.45
C ASN A 2 10.41 27.65 -9.49
N SER A 3 10.47 27.98 -8.21
CA SER A 3 10.57 27.08 -7.07
C SER A 3 9.21 26.42 -6.79
N ASN A 4 9.29 25.19 -6.28
CA ASN A 4 8.29 24.57 -5.40
C ASN A 4 6.87 24.40 -5.96
N SER A 5 6.69 23.43 -6.86
CA SER A 5 5.42 22.71 -6.88
C SER A 5 5.47 21.67 -5.76
N SER A 6 5.10 22.08 -4.54
CA SER A 6 4.80 21.14 -3.46
C SER A 6 3.89 20.05 -4.03
N PRO A 7 4.13 18.76 -3.69
CA PRO A 7 3.16 17.72 -4.02
C PRO A 7 1.81 18.20 -3.47
N LYS A 8 0.82 18.38 -4.36
CA LYS A 8 -0.54 18.79 -3.99
C LYS A 8 -0.93 17.98 -2.76
N ASP A 9 -1.22 18.67 -1.65
CA ASP A 9 -1.67 18.06 -0.40
C ASP A 9 -2.86 17.14 -0.71
N LEU A 10 -2.59 15.86 -0.93
CA LEU A 10 -3.61 14.83 -1.16
C LEU A 10 -4.63 14.79 0.00
N THR A 11 -4.25 15.33 1.15
CA THR A 11 -5.01 15.40 2.39
C THR A 11 -6.02 16.54 2.45
N LYS A 12 -5.97 17.56 1.57
CA LYS A 12 -6.92 18.69 1.64
C LYS A 12 -8.33 18.33 1.17
N ASP A 13 -8.47 17.24 0.42
CA ASP A 13 -9.76 16.78 -0.11
C ASP A 13 -10.32 15.58 0.66
N LEU A 14 -9.59 15.06 1.66
CA LEU A 14 -9.96 13.91 2.47
C LEU A 14 -10.07 14.35 3.95
N ASN A 15 -11.30 14.54 4.42
CA ASN A 15 -11.59 14.86 5.83
C ASN A 15 -11.33 13.64 6.75
N LEU A 16 -10.06 13.26 6.91
CA LEU A 16 -9.62 12.12 7.72
C LEU A 16 -9.04 12.61 9.06
N SER A 17 -9.37 11.89 10.12
CA SER A 17 -8.73 12.05 11.43
C SER A 17 -7.28 11.53 11.41
N GLN A 18 -6.48 11.97 12.38
CA GLN A 18 -5.10 11.49 12.54
C GLN A 18 -5.02 9.96 12.71
N ALA A 19 -5.99 9.36 13.41
CA ALA A 19 -6.05 7.92 13.61
C ALA A 19 -6.28 7.16 12.29
N GLU A 20 -7.19 7.64 11.45
CA GLU A 20 -7.46 7.05 10.12
C GLU A 20 -6.25 7.16 9.20
N ILE A 21 -5.51 8.28 9.25
CA ILE A 21 -4.27 8.45 8.50
C ILE A 21 -3.22 7.43 8.94
N ILE A 22 -3.03 7.25 10.26
CA ILE A 22 -2.09 6.27 10.80
C ILE A 22 -2.48 4.85 10.37
N GLU A 23 -3.75 4.49 10.44
CA GLU A 23 -4.24 3.19 10.02
C GLU A 23 -3.97 2.95 8.53
N LEU A 24 -4.26 3.93 7.67
CA LEU A 24 -4.01 3.83 6.23
C LEU A 24 -2.52 3.65 5.91
N LEU A 25 -1.64 4.38 6.60
CA LEU A 25 -0.19 4.24 6.44
C LEU A 25 0.32 2.87 6.91
N GLN A 26 -0.22 2.35 8.02
CA GLN A 26 0.10 1.00 8.49
C GLN A 26 -0.31 -0.06 7.47
N ARG A 27 -1.50 0.08 6.88
CA ARG A 27 -1.97 -0.82 5.82
C ARG A 27 -1.08 -0.76 4.57
N LEU A 28 -0.72 0.45 4.13
CA LEU A 28 0.22 0.61 3.01
C LEU A 28 1.56 -0.07 3.29
N LYS A 29 2.11 0.13 4.48
CA LYS A 29 3.35 -0.53 4.91
C LYS A 29 3.22 -2.06 4.82
N THR A 30 2.15 -2.63 5.38
CA THR A 30 1.91 -4.07 5.35
C THR A 30 1.78 -4.62 3.93
N GLU A 31 1.10 -3.91 3.02
CA GLU A 31 0.98 -4.37 1.64
C GLU A 31 2.31 -4.27 0.87
N CYS A 32 3.14 -3.27 1.16
CA CYS A 32 4.52 -3.19 0.65
C CYS A 32 5.36 -4.38 1.12
N GLU A 33 5.32 -4.71 2.40
CA GLU A 33 6.06 -5.85 2.97
C GLU A 33 5.62 -7.17 2.33
N LYS A 34 4.30 -7.39 2.20
CA LYS A 34 3.76 -8.59 1.53
C LYS A 34 4.21 -8.70 0.08
N ALA A 35 4.17 -7.60 -0.67
CA ALA A 35 4.55 -7.61 -2.08
C ALA A 35 6.02 -8.00 -2.27
N ILE A 36 6.92 -7.44 -1.45
CA ILE A 36 8.36 -7.75 -1.50
C ILE A 36 8.59 -9.22 -1.13
N LEU A 37 8.02 -9.67 0.00
CA LEU A 37 8.20 -11.05 0.48
C LEU A 37 7.68 -12.06 -0.54
N SER A 38 6.45 -11.88 -1.04
CA SER A 38 5.86 -12.77 -2.04
C SER A 38 6.69 -12.82 -3.32
N GLY A 39 7.20 -11.68 -3.82
CA GLY A 39 8.03 -11.69 -5.01
C GLY A 39 9.37 -12.40 -4.82
N TYR A 40 9.97 -12.27 -3.63
CA TYR A 40 11.20 -12.97 -3.31
C TYR A 40 10.98 -14.49 -3.15
N GLU A 41 9.92 -14.88 -2.43
CA GLU A 41 9.54 -16.28 -2.20
C GLU A 41 9.16 -16.99 -3.52
N ASP A 42 8.33 -16.36 -4.36
CA ASP A 42 7.97 -16.87 -5.69
C ASP A 42 9.22 -17.15 -6.54
N ALA A 43 10.20 -16.25 -6.49
CA ALA A 43 11.44 -16.37 -7.22
C ALA A 43 12.35 -17.49 -6.68
N GLN A 44 12.43 -17.65 -5.36
CA GLN A 44 13.15 -18.76 -4.72
C GLN A 44 12.52 -20.11 -5.11
N ILE A 45 11.18 -20.21 -5.06
CA ILE A 45 10.45 -21.41 -5.50
C ILE A 45 10.71 -21.70 -6.99
N SER A 46 10.85 -20.67 -7.80
CA SER A 46 11.17 -20.77 -9.23
C SER A 46 12.66 -21.06 -9.51
N GLY A 47 13.49 -21.20 -8.48
CA GLY A 47 14.92 -21.50 -8.61
C GLY A 47 15.77 -20.34 -9.12
N LEU A 48 15.29 -19.09 -9.01
CA LEU A 48 16.06 -17.92 -9.41
C LEU A 48 17.22 -17.66 -8.45
N CYS A 49 18.31 -17.08 -8.99
CA CYS A 49 19.40 -16.58 -8.18
C CYS A 49 18.92 -15.41 -7.28
N HIS A 50 19.77 -15.01 -6.32
CA HIS A 50 19.46 -13.94 -5.39
C HIS A 50 19.13 -12.60 -6.09
N GLU A 51 19.84 -12.27 -7.17
CA GLU A 51 19.60 -11.06 -7.97
C GLU A 51 18.23 -11.13 -8.66
N GLY A 52 17.91 -12.26 -9.30
CA GLY A 52 16.59 -12.49 -9.89
C GLY A 52 15.45 -12.45 -8.87
N ALA A 53 15.68 -12.96 -7.66
CA ALA A 53 14.71 -12.88 -6.58
C ALA A 53 14.47 -11.45 -6.09
N LEU A 54 15.53 -10.63 -6.02
CA LEU A 54 15.41 -9.21 -5.71
C LEU A 54 14.64 -8.45 -6.81
N GLU A 55 14.92 -8.73 -8.09
CA GLU A 55 14.21 -8.10 -9.21
C GLU A 55 12.71 -8.43 -9.19
N MET A 56 12.34 -9.69 -8.92
CA MET A 56 10.95 -10.09 -8.76
C MET A 56 10.27 -9.39 -7.58
N ALA A 57 10.94 -9.31 -6.42
CA ALA A 57 10.44 -8.61 -5.24
C ALA A 57 10.18 -7.12 -5.51
N VAL A 58 11.14 -6.43 -6.15
CA VAL A 58 10.99 -5.02 -6.56
C VAL A 58 9.88 -4.87 -7.60
N GLY A 59 9.75 -5.81 -8.53
CA GLY A 59 8.69 -5.83 -9.53
C GLY A 59 7.29 -5.91 -8.89
N ARG A 60 7.10 -6.78 -7.89
CA ARG A 60 5.86 -6.87 -7.12
C ARG A 60 5.55 -5.57 -6.38
N LEU A 61 6.54 -5.00 -5.69
CA LEU A 61 6.39 -3.72 -4.99
C LEU A 61 5.95 -2.60 -5.94
N ARG A 62 6.60 -2.48 -7.11
CA ARG A 62 6.26 -1.48 -8.15
C ARG A 62 4.88 -1.70 -8.76
N SER A 63 4.33 -2.91 -8.66
CA SER A 63 3.01 -3.26 -9.19
C SER A 63 1.87 -2.91 -8.23
N LEU A 64 2.18 -2.50 -7.00
CA LEU A 64 1.17 -2.03 -6.06
C LEU A 64 0.49 -0.76 -6.59
N LYS A 65 -0.83 -0.70 -6.38
CA LYS A 65 -1.69 0.42 -6.82
C LYS A 65 -2.32 1.08 -5.60
N PRO A 66 -1.77 2.21 -5.11
CA PRO A 66 -2.29 2.89 -3.93
C PRO A 66 -3.79 3.21 -4.01
N GLU A 67 -4.31 3.48 -5.21
CA GLU A 67 -5.73 3.79 -5.45
C GLU A 67 -6.62 2.58 -5.12
N GLN A 68 -6.16 1.36 -5.43
CA GLN A 68 -6.88 0.13 -5.11
C GLN A 68 -6.84 -0.15 -3.60
N LEU A 69 -5.72 0.16 -2.95
CA LEU A 69 -5.58 0.04 -1.49
C LEU A 69 -6.56 0.98 -0.77
N ILE A 70 -6.64 2.24 -1.21
CA ILE A 70 -7.55 3.24 -0.65
C ILE A 70 -9.01 2.80 -0.85
N ALA A 71 -9.38 2.36 -2.06
CA ALA A 71 -10.75 1.89 -2.33
C ALA A 71 -11.14 0.67 -1.46
N LYS A 72 -10.21 -0.26 -1.26
CA LYS A 72 -10.38 -1.42 -0.38
C LYS A 72 -10.56 -0.98 1.08
N TRP A 73 -9.67 -0.11 1.57
CA TRP A 73 -9.75 0.43 2.93
C TRP A 73 -11.08 1.13 3.18
N GLN A 74 -11.53 2.00 2.26
CA GLN A 74 -12.82 2.66 2.35
C GLN A 74 -13.96 1.64 2.46
N THR A 75 -13.99 0.64 1.57
CA THR A 75 -15.04 -0.40 1.58
C THR A 75 -15.08 -1.17 2.91
N GLU A 76 -13.92 -1.50 3.48
CA GLU A 76 -13.81 -2.21 4.77
C GLU A 76 -14.21 -1.33 5.96
N SER A 77 -13.85 -0.05 5.94
CA SER A 77 -14.19 0.93 6.99
C SER A 77 -15.68 1.24 7.05
N TYR A 78 -16.41 1.19 5.93
CA TYR A 78 -17.86 1.40 5.88
C TYR A 78 -18.70 0.13 6.16
N SER A 79 -18.08 -1.03 6.30
CA SER A 79 -18.77 -2.33 6.48
C SER A 79 -18.89 -2.79 7.94
N GLN A 80 -18.67 -1.92 8.93
CA GLN A 80 -18.92 -2.28 10.34
C GLN A 80 -20.44 -2.48 10.55
N PRO A 81 -20.93 -3.68 10.88
CA PRO A 81 -22.31 -3.83 11.31
C PRO A 81 -22.48 -3.06 12.61
N THR A 82 -23.37 -2.07 12.62
CA THR A 82 -23.92 -1.49 13.84
C THR A 82 -24.63 -2.62 14.58
N ASN A 83 -23.90 -3.36 15.42
CA ASN A 83 -24.51 -4.34 16.30
C ASN A 83 -25.22 -3.57 17.41
N SER A 84 -26.47 -3.24 17.14
CA SER A 84 -27.44 -2.74 18.10
C SER A 84 -28.19 -3.95 18.66
N ASN A 85 -27.81 -4.38 19.86
CA ASN A 85 -28.69 -5.01 20.85
C ASN A 85 -28.01 -5.07 22.22
#